data_AF-A0A147GVQ7-F1
#
_entry.id   AF-A0A147GVQ7-F1
#
_cell.length_a   1.000
_cell.length_b   1.000
_cell.length_c   1.000
_cell.angle_alpha   90.00
_cell.angle_beta   90.00
_cell.angle_gamma   90.00
#
_symmetry.space_group_name_H-M   'P 1'
#
loop_
_entity.id
_entity.type
_entity.pdbx_description
1 polymer ?
#
loop_
_entity_poly.entity_id
_entity_poly.type
_entity_poly.pdbx_seq_one_letter_code
_entity_poly.pdbx_strand_id
1 'polypeptide(L)'
;MLHGSSWSPTEKKIARSVFDAALQSELAELIAQVRETAATLSTPDELWDLQELLSRRRREISDKYDYGYPRLELLFVWLLRERRIALAQLQGLKPERLARIESLLAQALCDEERGAGAGQDDPAPR
;
A
#
# COMPACT_ATOMS: atom_id res chain seq x y z
N MET A 1 1.73 12.96 -28.92
CA MET A 1 1.83 11.51 -29.19
C MET A 1 2.69 10.88 -28.10
N LEU A 2 2.10 10.07 -27.21
CA LEU A 2 2.81 9.43 -26.09
C LEU A 2 3.35 8.07 -26.56
N HIS A 3 4.58 8.05 -27.08
CA HIS A 3 5.21 6.82 -27.55
C HIS A 3 5.78 6.01 -26.37
N GLY A 4 5.27 4.78 -26.17
CA GLY A 4 6.10 3.65 -25.70
C GLY A 4 6.34 3.47 -24.19
N SER A 5 5.31 3.50 -23.33
CA SER A 5 5.44 3.05 -21.92
C SER A 5 5.32 1.53 -21.75
N SER A 6 6.01 0.74 -22.56
CA SER A 6 6.13 -0.70 -22.29
C SER A 6 7.22 -0.93 -21.24
N TRP A 7 6.82 -1.48 -20.09
CA TRP A 7 7.76 -1.99 -19.10
C TRP A 7 8.73 -2.97 -19.77
N SER A 8 10.04 -2.72 -19.66
CA SER A 8 11.03 -3.67 -20.16
C SER A 8 11.02 -4.96 -19.31
N PRO A 9 11.52 -6.09 -19.84
CA PRO A 9 11.59 -7.34 -19.09
C PRO A 9 12.32 -7.20 -17.74
N THR A 10 13.41 -6.41 -17.72
CA THR A 10 14.17 -6.11 -16.50
C THR A 10 13.35 -5.34 -15.49
N GLU A 11 12.65 -4.28 -15.92
CA GLU A 11 11.81 -3.47 -15.04
C GLU A 11 10.63 -4.27 -14.49
N LYS A 12 10.02 -5.13 -15.32
CA LYS A 12 8.96 -6.05 -14.86
C LYS A 12 9.48 -6.99 -13.78
N LYS A 13 10.69 -7.53 -13.94
CA LYS A 13 11.30 -8.42 -12.95
C LYS A 13 11.56 -7.71 -11.63
N ILE A 14 12.11 -6.50 -11.67
CA ILE A 14 12.35 -5.67 -10.48
C ILE A 14 11.02 -5.34 -9.80
N ALA A 15 10.05 -4.84 -10.56
CA ALA A 15 8.76 -4.45 -10.01
C ALA A 15 8.00 -5.65 -9.43
N ARG A 16 8.04 -6.80 -10.09
CA ARG A 16 7.48 -8.05 -9.56
C ARG A 16 8.16 -8.47 -8.26
N SER A 17 9.49 -8.40 -8.20
CA SER A 17 10.24 -8.74 -6.99
C SER A 17 9.89 -7.82 -5.81
N VAL A 18 9.78 -6.51 -6.05
CA VAL A 18 9.42 -5.55 -5.00
C VAL A 18 7.98 -5.74 -4.56
N PHE A 19 7.07 -5.95 -5.52
CA PHE A 19 5.66 -6.25 -5.27
C PHE A 19 5.50 -7.51 -4.42
N ASP A 20 6.12 -8.61 -4.83
CA ASP A 20 6.02 -9.89 -4.14
C ASP A 20 6.64 -9.78 -2.72
N ALA A 21 7.77 -9.09 -2.56
CA ALA A 21 8.37 -8.85 -1.25
C ALA A 21 7.46 -8.04 -0.32
N ALA A 22 6.83 -6.99 -0.81
CA ALA A 22 5.90 -6.18 -0.02
C ALA A 22 4.66 -6.99 0.40
N LEU A 23 4.09 -7.77 -0.52
CA LEU A 23 2.95 -8.66 -0.24
C LEU A 23 3.32 -9.71 0.82
N GLN A 24 4.48 -10.34 0.68
CA GLN A 24 4.94 -11.35 1.65
C GLN A 24 5.15 -10.73 3.04
N SER A 25 5.72 -9.52 3.11
CA SER A 25 5.85 -8.79 4.39
C SER A 25 4.49 -8.51 5.04
N GLU A 26 3.50 -8.04 4.26
CA GLU A 26 2.14 -7.79 4.76
C GLU A 26 1.45 -9.06 5.27
N LEU A 27 1.59 -10.15 4.54
CA LEU A 27 1.04 -11.45 4.95
C LEU A 27 1.74 -11.98 6.20
N ALA A 28 3.05 -11.79 6.34
CA ALA A 28 3.79 -12.19 7.53
C ALA A 28 3.34 -11.40 8.78
N GLU A 29 3.12 -10.10 8.66
CA GLU A 29 2.53 -9.25 9.71
C GLU A 29 1.13 -9.73 10.10
N LEU A 30 0.28 -10.03 9.11
CA LEU A 30 -1.07 -10.54 9.37
C LEU A 30 -1.02 -11.90 10.07
N ILE A 31 -0.14 -12.80 9.65
CA ILE A 31 0.05 -14.11 10.31
C ILE A 31 0.49 -13.91 11.77
N ALA A 32 1.43 -13.00 12.04
CA ALA A 32 1.87 -12.71 13.39
C ALA A 32 0.72 -12.17 14.27
N GLN A 33 -0.03 -11.19 13.75
CA GLN A 33 -1.23 -10.65 14.43
C GLN A 33 -2.25 -11.74 14.75
N VAL A 34 -2.55 -12.61 13.77
CA VAL A 34 -3.53 -13.70 13.95
C VAL A 34 -3.04 -14.69 14.99
N ARG A 35 -1.75 -15.02 15.03
CA ARG A 35 -1.19 -15.93 16.04
C ARG A 35 -1.32 -15.35 17.45
N GLU A 36 -1.06 -14.06 17.61
CA GLU A 36 -1.21 -13.37 18.91
C GLU A 36 -2.66 -13.33 19.35
N THR A 37 -3.58 -12.92 18.47
CA THR A 37 -5.02 -12.89 18.77
C THR A 37 -5.57 -14.30 19.05
N ALA A 38 -5.18 -15.29 18.25
CA ALA A 38 -5.62 -16.68 18.43
C ALA A 38 -5.18 -17.27 19.79
N ALA A 39 -4.03 -16.84 20.32
CA ALA A 39 -3.53 -17.29 21.61
C ALA A 39 -4.35 -16.76 22.81
N THR A 40 -5.10 -15.68 22.62
CA THR A 40 -5.90 -15.05 23.69
C THR A 40 -7.39 -15.37 23.62
N LEU A 41 -7.84 -16.06 22.56
CA LEU A 41 -9.25 -16.41 22.38
C LEU A 41 -9.75 -17.31 23.52
N SER A 42 -10.85 -16.92 24.14
CA SER A 42 -11.47 -17.63 25.26
C SER A 42 -12.94 -17.94 25.00
N THR A 43 -13.57 -17.26 24.04
CA THR A 43 -15.00 -17.40 23.74
C THR A 43 -15.28 -17.66 22.26
N PRO A 44 -16.44 -18.27 21.92
CA PRO A 44 -16.87 -18.42 20.53
C PRO A 44 -17.07 -17.07 19.80
N ASP A 45 -17.49 -16.02 20.50
CA ASP A 45 -17.72 -14.71 19.88
C ASP A 45 -16.40 -14.10 19.37
N GLU A 46 -15.33 -14.16 20.18
CA GLU A 46 -13.99 -13.71 19.78
C GLU A 46 -13.44 -14.50 18.57
N LEU A 47 -13.80 -15.77 18.44
CA LEU A 47 -13.44 -16.58 17.27
C LEU A 47 -14.12 -16.05 15.99
N TRP A 48 -15.39 -15.66 16.07
CA TRP A 48 -16.13 -15.09 14.94
C TRP A 48 -15.62 -13.69 14.58
N ASP A 49 -15.27 -12.88 15.58
CA ASP A 49 -14.63 -11.57 15.36
C ASP A 49 -13.30 -11.72 14.61
N LEU A 50 -12.48 -12.70 14.99
CA LEU A 50 -11.25 -13.02 14.27
C LEU A 50 -11.52 -13.46 12.82
N GLN A 51 -12.57 -14.26 12.59
CA GLN A 51 -12.96 -14.67 11.24
C GLN A 51 -13.39 -13.48 10.39
N GLU A 52 -14.17 -12.55 10.93
CA GLU A 52 -14.60 -11.34 10.22
C GLU A 52 -13.39 -10.45 9.89
N LEU A 53 -12.48 -10.25 10.85
CA LEU A 53 -11.22 -9.53 10.64
C LEU A 53 -10.43 -10.13 9.47
N LEU A 54 -10.26 -11.45 9.44
CA LEU A 54 -9.56 -12.16 8.36
C LEU A 54 -10.25 -11.98 7.00
N SER A 55 -11.58 -12.06 6.96
CA SER A 55 -12.35 -11.85 5.73
C SER A 55 -12.25 -10.42 5.21
N ARG A 56 -12.19 -9.42 6.10
CA ARG A 56 -11.93 -8.02 5.73
C ARG A 56 -10.51 -7.86 5.19
N ARG A 57 -9.48 -8.30 5.92
CA ARG A 57 -8.07 -8.18 5.51
C ARG A 57 -7.79 -8.88 4.19
N ARG A 58 -8.41 -10.04 3.94
CA ARG A 58 -8.29 -10.74 2.66
C ARG A 58 -8.77 -9.88 1.49
N ARG A 59 -9.90 -9.19 1.63
CA ARG A 59 -10.43 -8.30 0.59
C ARG A 59 -9.51 -7.11 0.38
N GLU A 60 -9.12 -6.43 1.45
CA GLU A 60 -8.21 -5.28 1.41
C GLU A 60 -6.89 -5.62 0.69
N ILE A 61 -6.24 -6.74 1.06
CA ILE A 61 -5.00 -7.19 0.42
C ILE A 61 -5.26 -7.56 -1.05
N SER A 62 -6.38 -8.24 -1.37
CA SER A 62 -6.69 -8.62 -2.76
C SER A 62 -6.90 -7.39 -3.64
N ASP A 63 -7.58 -6.36 -3.12
CA ASP A 63 -7.86 -5.12 -3.86
C ASP A 63 -6.61 -4.25 -4.01
N LYS A 64 -5.76 -4.19 -2.97
CA LYS A 64 -4.51 -3.43 -2.95
C LYS A 64 -3.47 -4.03 -3.90
N TYR A 65 -3.36 -5.35 -3.93
CA TYR A 65 -2.36 -6.09 -4.72
C TYR A 65 -2.91 -6.62 -6.06
N ASP A 66 -3.84 -5.89 -6.68
CA ASP A 66 -4.27 -6.20 -8.05
C ASP A 66 -3.16 -5.81 -9.06
N TYR A 67 -2.52 -6.83 -9.65
CA TYR A 67 -1.33 -6.66 -10.49
C TYR A 67 -1.69 -6.11 -11.88
N GLY A 68 -1.83 -4.79 -11.99
CA GLY A 68 -2.02 -4.06 -13.25
C GLY A 68 -0.91 -3.03 -13.51
N TYR A 69 -0.25 -3.07 -14.66
CA TYR A 69 0.92 -2.22 -14.96
C TYR A 69 0.70 -0.69 -14.89
N PRO A 70 -0.45 -0.12 -15.31
CA PRO A 70 -0.76 1.30 -15.08
C PRO A 70 -1.01 1.64 -13.60
N ARG A 71 -1.42 0.66 -12.80
CA ARG A 71 -1.68 0.78 -11.35
C ARG A 71 -0.41 0.59 -10.52
N LEU A 72 0.61 -0.06 -11.08
CA LEU A 72 1.83 -0.45 -10.36
C LEU A 72 2.67 0.74 -9.87
N GLU A 73 2.70 1.84 -10.65
CA GLU A 73 3.35 3.09 -10.22
C GLU A 73 2.65 3.68 -8.98
N LEU A 74 1.31 3.72 -8.98
CA LEU A 74 0.53 4.19 -7.83
C LEU A 74 0.66 3.24 -6.63
N LEU A 75 0.68 1.93 -6.87
CA LEU A 75 0.90 0.95 -5.82
C LEU A 75 2.25 1.16 -5.13
N PHE A 76 3.33 1.41 -5.88
CA PHE A 76 4.62 1.72 -5.26
C PHE A 76 4.60 3.00 -4.44
N VAL A 77 3.89 4.04 -4.90
CA VAL A 77 3.68 5.26 -4.10
C VAL A 77 2.99 4.95 -2.78
N TRP A 78 1.93 4.15 -2.81
CA TRP A 78 1.20 3.74 -1.59
C TRP A 78 2.08 2.91 -0.65
N LEU A 79 2.83 1.95 -1.19
CA LEU A 79 3.76 1.12 -0.41
C LEU A 79 4.91 1.94 0.20
N LEU A 80 5.41 2.97 -0.51
CA LEU A 80 6.40 3.91 0.02
C LEU A 80 5.79 4.77 1.14
N ARG A 81 4.54 5.22 0.97
CA ARG A 81 3.80 6.00 1.99
C ARG A 81 3.59 5.20 3.27
N GLU A 82 3.22 3.93 3.13
CA GLU A 82 3.07 2.98 4.25
C GLU A 82 4.41 2.48 4.81
N ARG A 83 5.55 2.95 4.26
CA ARG A 83 6.91 2.52 4.63
C ARG A 83 7.13 1.00 4.49
N ARG A 84 6.34 0.33 3.66
CA ARG A 84 6.46 -1.09 3.35
C ARG A 84 7.62 -1.39 2.40
N ILE A 85 7.98 -0.42 1.57
CA ILE A 85 9.15 -0.48 0.70
C ILE A 85 9.98 0.80 0.84
N ALA A 86 11.25 0.72 0.45
CA ALA A 86 12.15 1.87 0.33
C ALA A 86 12.40 2.19 -1.15
N LEU A 87 12.65 3.47 -1.45
CA LEU A 87 12.98 3.92 -2.81
C LEU A 87 14.21 3.19 -3.38
N ALA A 88 15.15 2.81 -2.50
CA ALA A 88 16.31 2.00 -2.86
C ALA A 88 15.94 0.66 -3.52
N GLN A 89 14.81 0.05 -3.15
CA GLN A 89 14.35 -1.22 -3.73
C GLN A 89 13.83 -1.06 -5.17
N LEU A 90 13.55 0.17 -5.59
CA LEU A 90 13.14 0.51 -6.96
C LEU A 90 14.33 0.92 -7.85
N GLN A 91 15.55 0.97 -7.30
CA GLN A 91 16.76 1.29 -8.07
C GLN A 91 16.98 0.22 -9.15
N GLY A 92 16.89 0.64 -10.42
CA GLY A 92 16.90 -0.25 -11.59
C GLY A 92 15.65 -0.13 -12.46
N LEU A 93 14.63 0.59 -11.99
CA LEU A 93 13.64 1.18 -12.89
C LEU A 93 14.26 2.33 -13.69
N LYS A 94 13.74 2.59 -14.89
CA LYS A 94 14.16 3.73 -15.69
C LYS A 94 14.01 5.06 -14.93
N PRO A 95 14.95 6.02 -15.13
CA PRO A 95 14.93 7.30 -14.43
C PRO A 95 13.60 8.06 -14.57
N GLU A 96 12.98 8.01 -15.75
CA GLU A 96 11.71 8.71 -16.01
C GLU A 96 10.57 8.15 -15.14
N ARG A 97 10.61 6.84 -14.83
CA ARG A 97 9.61 6.20 -13.97
C ARG A 97 9.87 6.48 -12.50
N LEU A 98 11.13 6.46 -12.08
CA LEU A 98 11.49 6.85 -10.72
C LEU A 98 11.05 8.29 -10.44
N ALA A 99 11.35 9.22 -11.35
CA ALA A 99 10.91 10.61 -11.25
C ALA A 99 9.38 10.74 -11.17
N ARG A 100 8.64 9.90 -11.90
CA ARG A 100 7.18 9.87 -11.82
C ARG A 100 6.68 9.36 -10.46
N ILE A 101 7.25 8.27 -9.95
CA ILE A 101 6.90 7.73 -8.62
C ILE A 101 7.21 8.76 -7.52
N GLU A 102 8.37 9.40 -7.58
CA GLU A 102 8.76 10.46 -6.65
C GLU A 102 7.82 11.67 -6.70
N SER A 103 7.45 12.11 -7.91
CA SER A 103 6.50 13.23 -8.07
C SER A 103 5.12 12.91 -7.52
N LEU A 104 4.61 11.69 -7.77
CA LEU A 104 3.33 11.23 -7.22
C LEU A 104 3.38 11.07 -5.70
N LEU A 105 4.50 10.60 -5.15
CA LEU A 105 4.72 10.52 -3.71
C LEU A 105 4.72 11.91 -3.07
N ALA A 106 5.43 12.87 -3.66
CA ALA A 106 5.44 14.24 -3.18
C ALA A 106 4.04 14.88 -3.21
N GLN A 107 3.26 14.64 -4.27
CA GLN A 107 1.86 15.09 -4.34
C GLN A 107 1.01 14.48 -3.23
N ALA A 108 1.11 13.15 -3.04
CA ALA A 108 0.36 12.43 -2.02
C ALA A 108 0.67 12.91 -0.59
N LEU A 109 1.91 13.31 -0.31
CA LEU A 109 2.32 13.87 0.99
C LEU A 109 1.82 15.32 1.17
N CYS A 110 1.88 16.15 0.11
CA CYS A 110 1.39 17.53 0.14
C CYS A 110 -0.14 17.63 0.29
N ASP A 111 -0.90 16.65 -0.21
CA ASP A 111 -2.37 16.66 -0.10
C ASP A 111 -2.84 16.39 1.33
N GLU A 112 -2.05 15.69 2.16
CA GLU A 112 -2.37 15.43 3.56
C GLU A 112 -2.27 16.71 4.42
N GLU A 113 -1.32 17.58 4.13
CA GLU A 113 -1.18 18.88 4.80
C GLU A 113 -2.36 19.83 4.51
N ARG A 114 -3.01 19.67 3.34
CA ARG A 114 -4.22 20.43 2.99
C ARG A 114 -5.50 19.81 3.56
N GLY A 115 -5.56 18.48 3.65
CA GLY A 115 -6.69 17.76 4.26
C GLY A 115 -6.80 17.94 5.77
N ALA A 116 -5.68 18.15 6.46
CA ALA A 116 -5.65 18.41 7.91
C ALA A 116 -6.07 19.84 8.30
N GLY A 117 -6.23 20.75 7.34
CA GLY A 117 -6.61 22.16 7.57
C GLY A 117 -8.11 22.47 7.48
N ALA A 118 -8.96 21.50 7.09
CA ALA A 118 -10.40 21.72 6.92
C ALA A 118 -11.20 21.09 8.08
N GLY A 119 -11.01 21.62 9.30
CA GLY A 119 -11.66 21.07 10.48
C GLY A 119 -11.52 21.91 11.74
N GLN A 120 -11.50 23.25 11.65
CA GLN A 120 -11.68 24.11 12.82
C GLN A 120 -12.22 25.49 12.41
N ASP A 121 -13.50 25.55 12.09
CA ASP A 121 -14.30 26.77 12.24
C ASP A 121 -15.75 26.34 12.43
N ASP A 122 -16.04 25.90 13.65
CA ASP A 122 -17.40 25.84 14.18
C ASP A 122 -17.63 27.10 15.01
N PRO A 123 -18.40 28.10 14.53
CA PRO A 123 -18.93 29.11 15.41
C PRO A 123 -20.36 28.73 15.78
N ALA A 124 -20.51 28.05 16.91
CA ALA A 124 -21.74 28.12 17.69
C ALA A 124 -21.54 29.12 18.86
N PRO A 125 -22.57 29.76 19.42
CA PRO A 125 -23.96 29.93 18.95
C PRO A 125 -24.44 31.41 19.05
N ARG A 126 -25.67 31.68 18.58
CA ARG A 126 -26.56 32.67 19.19
C ARG A 126 -27.98 32.12 19.25
#